data_AF-A0A367RR61-F1
#
_entry.id   AF-A0A367RR61-F1
#
_cell.length_a   1.000
_cell.length_b   1.000
_cell.length_c   1.000
_cell.angle_alpha   90.00
_cell.angle_beta   90.00
_cell.angle_gamma   90.00
#
_symmetry.space_group_name_H-M   'P 1'
#
loop_
_entity.id
_entity.type
_entity.pdbx_description
1 polymer ?
#
loop_
_entity_poly.entity_id
_entity_poly.type
_entity_poly.pdbx_seq_one_letter_code
_entity_poly.pdbx_strand_id
1 'polypeptide(L)'
;MFGWLADYSFPFGQALELLLACFKGTISAKVNSLQQKLQKTDILSQPDNQQQVQKLNKLESQAWLYEGILERFGENPTANPEKIARTLEALEYKRSEIIQELEPRKPKRYQVFASIENFVRSLLASQAEKDYERLDKIVTNLVIFARSKQPSEFILSEVIERIAVEIAQNANQISPYRLRLAYKIDDLIKVLSAKLVLGSDRSRTDSSYQALVNELRSRINLLSEQFNSLLRSRQENTNELSKRIQEISNLTKNISALHKAISERDADIAVLRKNTQDLTESSQKKQAQIDSLQDSISNLQKDIQNSKEIDRQKQAQVSNLQNQLSQLNQQKSDLQKRIQDISDYARSNESDVKNLQREKSQLNSQKSELQLQYQTLSKAYQQQQNEIASLREKIKNLSQTNRAQSISPAEKTAQPSVKRVATNKTVSVKEYQNISNQSDYIYIDAYYREDGTPVRAHYRRKPNR
;
A
#
# COMPACT_ATOMS: atom_id res chain seq x y z
N MET A 1 -23.40 21.32 59.96
CA MET A 1 -22.13 21.97 60.34
C MET A 1 -22.23 22.84 61.60
N PHE A 2 -23.35 23.51 61.91
CA PHE A 2 -23.47 24.30 63.15
C PHE A 2 -23.65 23.49 64.45
N GLY A 3 -24.05 22.23 64.39
CA GLY A 3 -24.20 21.38 65.58
C GLY A 3 -22.91 20.88 66.21
N TRP A 4 -21.73 21.25 65.69
CA TRP A 4 -20.44 20.81 66.23
C TRP A 4 -19.85 21.80 67.26
N LEU A 5 -20.37 23.03 67.34
CA LEU A 5 -19.83 24.12 68.16
C LEU A 5 -20.75 24.61 69.29
N ALA A 6 -22.04 24.24 69.25
CA ALA A 6 -22.90 24.32 70.41
C ALA A 6 -22.87 22.93 71.08
N ASP A 7 -22.97 22.83 72.40
CA ASP A 7 -23.21 21.55 73.13
C ASP A 7 -24.58 20.90 72.79
N TYR A 8 -25.06 21.07 71.55
CA TYR A 8 -26.12 20.31 70.92
C TYR A 8 -25.50 19.04 70.36
N SER A 9 -25.84 17.90 70.93
CA SER A 9 -25.66 16.63 70.22
C SER A 9 -26.62 16.65 69.02
N PHE A 10 -26.15 17.11 67.85
CA PHE A 10 -26.93 17.02 66.64
C PHE A 10 -27.33 15.55 66.47
N PRO A 11 -28.63 15.24 66.36
CA PRO A 11 -29.11 13.87 66.45
C PRO A 11 -28.85 13.09 65.14
N PHE A 12 -27.57 12.94 64.76
CA PHE A 12 -27.12 12.34 63.51
C PHE A 12 -27.74 10.95 63.27
N GLY A 13 -27.83 10.13 64.31
CA GLY A 13 -28.50 8.83 64.22
C GLY A 13 -29.98 8.93 63.86
N GLN A 14 -30.69 9.94 64.39
CA GLN A 14 -32.11 10.15 64.04
C GLN A 14 -32.28 10.82 62.68
N ALA A 15 -31.34 11.68 62.26
CA ALA A 15 -31.30 12.24 60.91
C ALA A 15 -31.10 11.15 59.85
N LEU A 16 -30.18 10.21 60.09
CA LEU A 16 -29.96 9.04 59.24
C LEU A 16 -31.16 8.09 59.24
N GLU A 17 -31.77 7.82 60.42
CA GLU A 17 -33.01 7.05 60.49
C GLU A 17 -34.16 7.72 59.72
N LEU A 18 -34.24 9.05 59.74
CA LEU A 18 -35.26 9.77 58.97
C LEU A 18 -35.00 9.68 57.48
N LEU A 19 -33.75 9.87 57.05
CA LEU A 19 -33.35 9.72 55.66
C LEU A 19 -33.66 8.31 55.15
N LEU A 20 -33.39 7.28 55.96
CA LEU A 20 -33.77 5.90 55.67
C LEU A 20 -35.29 5.69 55.66
N ALA A 21 -36.03 6.33 56.57
CA ALA A 21 -37.51 6.29 56.58
C ALA A 21 -38.11 6.99 55.35
N CYS A 22 -37.41 7.98 54.78
CA CYS A 22 -37.79 8.62 53.52
C CYS A 22 -37.68 7.66 52.34
N PHE A 23 -36.58 6.91 52.25
CA PHE A 23 -36.41 5.89 51.22
C PHE A 23 -37.36 4.68 51.39
N LYS A 24 -37.81 4.41 52.63
CA LYS A 24 -38.72 3.30 52.96
C LYS A 24 -40.21 3.69 52.98
N GLY A 25 -40.56 4.97 52.79
CA GLY A 25 -41.95 5.44 52.84
C GLY A 25 -42.61 5.43 54.22
N THR A 26 -41.85 5.29 55.32
CA THR A 26 -42.37 5.16 56.69
C THR A 26 -42.32 6.47 57.51
N ILE A 27 -42.05 7.60 56.85
CA ILE A 27 -41.92 8.94 57.47
C ILE A 27 -43.14 9.27 58.35
N SER A 28 -44.35 9.05 57.83
CA SER A 28 -45.61 9.36 58.53
C SER A 28 -45.73 8.66 59.89
N ALA A 29 -45.29 7.39 59.98
CA ALA A 29 -45.29 6.64 61.24
C ALA A 29 -44.26 7.19 62.24
N LYS A 30 -43.09 7.63 61.75
CA LYS A 30 -42.03 8.20 62.58
C LYS A 30 -42.39 9.59 63.11
N VAL A 31 -43.07 10.40 62.30
CA VAL A 31 -43.62 11.71 62.67
C VAL A 31 -44.70 11.56 63.74
N ASN A 32 -45.64 10.64 63.56
CA ASN A 32 -46.66 10.34 64.58
C ASN A 32 -46.05 9.83 65.90
N SER A 33 -45.00 9.01 65.83
CA SER A 33 -44.28 8.55 67.03
C SER A 33 -43.60 9.70 67.79
N LEU A 34 -43.04 10.68 67.06
CA LEU A 34 -42.44 11.87 67.67
C LEU A 34 -43.52 12.75 68.31
N GLN A 35 -44.65 12.95 67.62
CA GLN A 35 -45.80 13.68 68.15
C GLN A 35 -46.33 13.04 69.44
N GLN A 36 -46.41 11.71 69.51
CA GLN A 36 -46.78 11.00 70.74
C GLN A 36 -45.73 11.14 71.86
N LYS A 37 -44.44 11.19 71.53
CA LYS A 37 -43.36 11.42 72.52
C LYS A 37 -43.39 12.85 73.07
N LEU A 38 -43.67 13.83 72.22
CA LEU A 38 -43.84 15.24 72.58
C LEU A 38 -45.11 15.47 73.40
N GLN A 39 -46.18 14.71 73.17
CA GLN A 39 -47.40 14.76 73.99
C GLN A 39 -47.26 14.09 75.37
N LYS A 40 -46.40 13.06 75.49
CA LYS A 40 -46.17 12.33 76.76
C LYS A 40 -45.14 12.97 77.70
N THR A 41 -44.48 14.05 77.27
CA THR A 41 -43.48 14.72 78.12
C THR A 41 -44.17 15.77 78.97
N ASP A 42 -44.53 15.43 80.21
CA ASP A 42 -45.00 16.41 81.20
C ASP A 42 -43.86 17.38 81.52
N ILE A 43 -44.06 18.65 81.16
CA ILE A 43 -43.15 19.75 81.44
C ILE A 43 -43.41 20.18 82.90
N LEU A 44 -43.00 19.35 83.86
CA LEU A 44 -42.99 19.76 85.27
C LEU A 44 -41.74 20.60 85.53
N SER A 45 -41.96 21.85 85.93
CA SER A 45 -40.94 22.81 86.34
C SER A 45 -40.22 22.32 87.60
N GLN A 46 -39.03 21.73 87.44
CA GLN A 46 -38.07 21.60 88.54
C GLN A 46 -36.86 22.51 88.29
N PRO A 47 -36.30 23.16 89.32
CA PRO A 47 -35.51 24.37 89.08
C PRO A 47 -34.06 24.11 88.64
N ASP A 48 -33.48 22.92 88.84
CA ASP A 48 -32.03 22.78 88.66
C ASP A 48 -31.55 21.36 88.29
N ASN A 49 -32.21 20.72 87.31
CA ASN A 49 -31.77 19.42 86.81
C ASN A 49 -31.14 19.54 85.41
N GLN A 50 -29.81 19.48 85.33
CA GLN A 50 -29.07 19.49 84.06
C GLN A 50 -29.51 18.38 83.09
N GLN A 51 -29.98 17.24 83.59
CA GLN A 51 -30.49 16.16 82.74
C GLN A 51 -31.81 16.52 82.04
N GLN A 52 -32.64 17.36 82.67
CA GLN A 52 -33.90 17.84 82.07
C GLN A 52 -33.61 18.84 80.94
N VAL A 53 -32.63 19.73 81.12
CA VAL A 53 -32.18 20.68 80.09
C VAL A 53 -31.61 19.94 78.88
N GLN A 54 -30.79 18.90 79.10
CA GLN A 54 -30.28 18.07 78.00
C GLN A 54 -31.39 17.32 77.26
N LYS A 55 -32.41 16.82 77.98
CA LYS A 55 -33.57 16.14 77.38
C LYS A 55 -34.43 17.11 76.54
N LEU A 56 -34.66 18.32 77.03
CA LEU A 56 -35.40 19.37 76.33
C LEU A 56 -34.63 19.88 75.10
N ASN A 57 -33.32 20.12 75.22
CA ASN A 57 -32.47 20.47 74.07
C ASN A 57 -32.50 19.39 72.98
N LYS A 58 -32.43 18.11 73.36
CA LYS A 58 -32.52 16.99 72.42
C LYS A 58 -33.89 16.91 71.72
N LEU A 59 -34.98 17.18 72.44
CA LEU A 59 -36.32 17.24 71.86
C LEU A 59 -36.50 18.43 70.92
N GLU A 60 -35.93 19.58 71.25
CA GLU A 60 -35.93 20.77 70.39
C GLU A 60 -35.16 20.50 69.09
N SER A 61 -33.95 19.90 69.16
CA SER A 61 -33.18 19.56 67.96
C SER A 61 -33.91 18.56 67.07
N GLN A 62 -34.66 17.62 67.68
CA GLN A 62 -35.49 16.68 66.95
C GLN A 62 -36.66 17.39 66.28
N ALA A 63 -37.41 18.23 67.00
CA ALA A 63 -38.51 18.99 66.43
C ALA A 63 -38.06 19.84 65.23
N TRP A 64 -36.94 20.56 65.37
CA TRP A 64 -36.35 21.39 64.32
C TRP A 64 -35.97 20.59 63.07
N LEU A 65 -35.34 19.43 63.24
CA LEU A 65 -34.94 18.59 62.12
C LEU A 65 -36.15 18.04 61.34
N TYR A 66 -37.21 17.67 62.06
CA TYR A 66 -38.43 17.14 61.46
C TYR A 66 -39.23 18.23 60.76
N GLU A 67 -39.27 19.44 61.31
CA GLU A 67 -39.85 20.64 60.70
C GLU A 67 -39.20 20.89 59.33
N GLY A 68 -37.86 20.98 59.28
CA GLY A 68 -37.13 21.23 58.03
C GLY A 68 -37.24 20.12 56.98
N ILE A 69 -37.51 18.88 57.38
CA ILE A 69 -37.74 17.77 56.44
C ILE A 69 -39.20 17.79 55.93
N LEU A 70 -40.18 18.05 56.80
CA LEU A 70 -41.58 18.17 56.40
C LEU A 70 -41.81 19.35 55.46
N GLU A 71 -41.13 20.47 55.66
CA GLU A 71 -41.14 21.62 54.73
C GLU A 71 -40.70 21.20 53.32
N ARG A 72 -39.62 20.44 53.20
CA ARG A 72 -39.11 19.94 51.91
C ARG A 72 -39.98 18.82 51.30
N PHE A 73 -40.68 18.04 52.13
CA PHE A 73 -41.63 17.03 51.65
C PHE A 73 -42.96 17.62 51.20
N GLY A 74 -43.36 18.78 51.73
CA GLY A 74 -44.53 19.54 51.27
C GLY A 74 -44.42 20.03 49.83
N GLU A 75 -43.22 20.03 49.25
CA GLU A 75 -42.95 20.36 47.85
C GLU A 75 -43.21 19.19 46.88
N ASN A 76 -43.47 17.98 47.42
CA ASN A 76 -43.69 16.76 46.64
C ASN A 76 -45.19 16.60 46.28
N PRO A 77 -45.58 16.50 44.99
CA PRO A 77 -46.98 16.59 44.54
C PRO A 77 -47.89 15.41 44.94
N THR A 78 -47.33 14.34 45.52
CA THR A 78 -48.06 13.12 45.90
C THR A 78 -48.46 13.06 47.39
N ALA A 79 -48.02 14.02 48.21
CA ALA A 79 -48.33 14.05 49.64
C ALA A 79 -49.54 14.95 49.93
N ASN A 80 -50.41 14.57 50.88
CA ASN A 80 -51.56 15.38 51.27
C ASN A 80 -51.09 16.66 51.99
N PRO A 81 -51.17 17.83 51.33
CA PRO A 81 -50.55 19.07 51.83
C PRO A 81 -51.24 19.60 53.10
N GLU A 82 -52.52 19.31 53.28
CA GLU A 82 -53.30 19.74 54.44
C GLU A 82 -52.85 19.00 55.72
N LYS A 83 -52.58 17.70 55.60
CA LYS A 83 -52.09 16.89 56.72
C LYS A 83 -50.67 17.32 57.14
N ILE A 84 -49.80 17.61 56.16
CA ILE A 84 -48.44 18.10 56.42
C ILE A 84 -48.48 19.47 57.11
N ALA A 85 -49.34 20.38 56.65
CA ALA A 85 -49.49 21.71 57.24
C ALA A 85 -49.96 21.67 58.71
N ARG A 86 -50.99 20.85 59.02
CA ARG A 86 -51.48 20.70 60.41
C ARG A 86 -50.43 20.06 61.32
N THR A 87 -49.63 19.14 60.79
CA THR A 87 -48.55 18.50 61.55
C THR A 87 -47.39 19.46 61.81
N LEU A 88 -47.04 20.30 60.82
CA LEU A 88 -46.05 21.38 60.99
C LEU A 88 -46.49 22.37 62.08
N GLU A 89 -47.75 22.81 62.05
CA GLU A 89 -48.29 23.74 63.05
C GLU A 89 -48.26 23.17 64.48
N ALA A 90 -48.65 21.90 64.65
CA ALA A 90 -48.59 21.24 65.96
C ALA A 90 -47.16 21.08 66.50
N LEU A 91 -46.19 20.85 65.61
CA LEU A 91 -44.76 20.77 65.95
C LEU A 91 -44.20 22.15 66.33
N GLU A 92 -44.55 23.19 65.57
CA GLU A 92 -44.11 24.56 65.79
C GLU A 92 -44.64 25.13 67.12
N TYR A 93 -45.91 24.85 67.45
CA TYR A 93 -46.51 25.20 68.75
C TYR A 93 -45.76 24.56 69.92
N LYS A 94 -45.50 23.25 69.85
CA LYS A 94 -44.78 22.53 70.91
C LYS A 94 -43.31 22.90 71.01
N ARG A 95 -42.67 23.20 69.88
CA ARG A 95 -41.31 23.73 69.84
C ARG A 95 -41.23 25.09 70.53
N SER A 96 -42.21 25.97 70.31
CA SER A 96 -42.29 27.28 70.96
C SER A 96 -42.45 27.17 72.49
N GLU A 97 -43.26 26.22 72.97
CA GLU A 97 -43.42 25.91 74.40
C GLU A 97 -42.11 25.39 75.03
N ILE A 98 -41.38 24.51 74.33
CA ILE A 98 -40.07 24.01 74.77
C ILE A 98 -39.01 25.13 74.78
N ILE A 99 -39.04 26.03 73.79
CA ILE A 99 -38.09 27.15 73.69
C ILE A 99 -38.33 28.18 74.80
N GLN A 100 -39.58 28.52 75.12
CA GLN A 100 -39.91 29.44 76.21
C GLN A 100 -39.37 28.95 77.57
N GLU A 101 -39.44 27.63 77.81
CA GLU A 101 -38.92 27.06 79.06
C GLU A 101 -37.38 26.94 79.08
N LEU A 102 -36.75 26.83 77.90
CA LEU A 102 -35.29 26.77 77.73
C LEU A 102 -34.62 28.16 77.73
N GLU A 103 -35.29 29.20 77.24
CA GLU A 103 -34.73 30.55 77.06
C GLU A 103 -34.15 31.19 78.34
N PRO A 104 -34.82 31.15 79.51
CA PRO A 104 -34.26 31.73 80.72
C PRO A 104 -33.10 30.92 81.32
N ARG A 105 -32.88 29.67 80.86
CA ARG A 105 -31.91 28.72 81.42
C ARG A 105 -30.67 28.51 80.53
N LYS A 106 -30.58 29.21 79.39
CA LYS A 106 -29.48 29.06 78.41
C LYS A 106 -28.31 30.02 78.70
N PRO A 107 -27.04 29.56 78.62
CA PRO A 107 -25.87 30.43 78.81
C PRO A 107 -25.76 31.48 77.69
N LYS A 108 -25.28 32.70 78.00
CA LYS A 108 -25.23 33.86 77.08
C LYS A 108 -24.62 33.59 75.68
N ARG A 109 -23.73 32.61 75.56
CA ARG A 109 -23.15 32.18 74.27
C ARG A 109 -24.19 31.60 73.30
N TYR A 110 -25.30 31.06 73.81
CA TYR A 110 -26.40 30.48 73.02
C TYR A 110 -27.26 31.53 72.30
N GLN A 111 -27.46 32.69 72.92
CA GLN A 111 -28.21 33.78 72.28
C GLN A 111 -27.50 34.25 71.01
N VAL A 112 -26.17 34.27 71.02
CA VAL A 112 -25.34 34.63 69.87
C VAL A 112 -25.47 33.60 68.74
N PHE A 113 -25.54 32.30 69.06
CA PHE A 113 -25.72 31.26 68.04
C PHE A 113 -27.13 31.22 67.45
N ALA A 114 -28.18 31.49 68.23
CA ALA A 114 -29.54 31.67 67.70
C ALA A 114 -29.63 32.86 66.74
N SER A 115 -28.89 33.95 67.02
CA SER A 115 -28.74 35.07 66.09
C SER A 115 -27.99 34.69 64.80
N ILE A 116 -26.99 33.81 64.87
CA ILE A 116 -26.25 33.32 63.70
C ILE A 116 -27.09 32.32 62.87
N GLU A 117 -27.89 31.47 63.51
CA GLU A 117 -28.79 30.55 62.81
C GLU A 117 -29.90 31.31 62.06
N ASN A 118 -30.50 32.32 62.71
CA ASN A 118 -31.44 33.24 62.06
C ASN A 118 -30.76 34.04 60.93
N PHE A 119 -29.48 34.39 61.09
CA PHE A 119 -28.71 35.05 60.05
C PHE A 119 -28.46 34.13 58.83
N VAL A 120 -28.15 32.84 59.04
CA VAL A 120 -27.96 31.84 57.98
C VAL A 120 -29.28 31.43 57.31
N ARG A 121 -30.37 31.29 58.08
CA ARG A 121 -31.73 31.18 57.51
C ARG A 121 -32.06 32.39 56.67
N SER A 122 -31.77 33.61 57.13
CA SER A 122 -31.93 34.81 56.30
C SER A 122 -31.00 34.78 55.09
N LEU A 123 -29.79 34.25 55.16
CA LEU A 123 -28.89 34.26 54.00
C LEU A 123 -29.28 33.26 52.90
N LEU A 124 -29.88 32.12 53.28
CA LEU A 124 -30.28 31.04 52.36
C LEU A 124 -31.76 31.06 51.98
N ALA A 125 -32.60 31.76 52.74
CA ALA A 125 -33.99 31.98 52.42
C ALA A 125 -34.09 32.82 51.14
N SER A 126 -34.93 32.38 50.20
CA SER A 126 -35.31 33.22 49.06
C SER A 126 -35.90 34.54 49.59
N GLN A 127 -35.79 35.63 48.83
CA GLN A 127 -36.33 36.92 49.28
C GLN A 127 -37.81 36.82 49.68
N ALA A 128 -38.59 36.00 48.96
CA ALA A 128 -39.98 35.69 49.28
C ALA A 128 -40.20 34.97 50.63
N GLU A 129 -39.21 34.24 51.13
CA GLU A 129 -39.26 33.49 52.40
C GLU A 129 -38.88 34.38 53.60
N LYS A 130 -38.00 35.38 53.40
CA LYS A 130 -37.74 36.45 54.38
C LYS A 130 -38.97 37.33 54.59
N ASP A 131 -39.64 37.68 53.49
CA ASP A 131 -40.82 38.53 53.51
C ASP A 131 -42.00 37.77 54.15
N TYR A 132 -42.04 36.44 54.00
CA TYR A 132 -42.98 35.57 54.72
C TYR A 132 -42.72 35.52 56.23
N GLU A 133 -41.49 35.33 56.71
CA GLU A 133 -41.21 35.31 58.15
C GLU A 133 -41.58 36.65 58.84
N ARG A 134 -41.44 37.78 58.13
CA ARG A 134 -41.88 39.09 58.62
C ARG A 134 -43.40 39.16 58.72
N LEU A 135 -44.11 38.78 57.66
CA LEU A 135 -45.57 38.76 57.64
C LEU A 135 -46.15 37.78 58.67
N ASP A 136 -45.55 36.60 58.84
CA ASP A 136 -45.98 35.60 59.81
C ASP A 136 -45.80 36.08 61.25
N LYS A 137 -44.69 36.76 61.57
CA LYS A 137 -44.49 37.39 62.89
C LYS A 137 -45.48 38.51 63.16
N ILE A 138 -45.77 39.35 62.17
CA ILE A 138 -46.75 40.44 62.31
C ILE A 138 -48.15 39.86 62.56
N VAL A 139 -48.57 38.88 61.78
CA VAL A 139 -49.89 38.23 61.91
C VAL A 139 -49.99 37.44 63.22
N THR A 140 -48.97 36.69 63.61
CA THR A 140 -48.95 35.90 64.85
C THR A 140 -48.99 36.79 66.09
N ASN A 141 -48.22 37.89 66.09
CA ASN A 141 -48.28 38.89 67.16
C ASN A 141 -49.66 39.56 67.24
N LEU A 142 -50.32 39.77 66.10
CA LEU A 142 -51.67 40.32 66.04
C LEU A 142 -52.72 39.34 66.59
N VAL A 143 -52.63 38.05 66.26
CA VAL A 143 -53.50 36.99 66.84
C VAL A 143 -53.34 36.93 68.35
N ILE A 144 -52.10 36.94 68.86
CA ILE A 144 -51.79 36.88 70.30
C ILE A 144 -52.29 38.15 71.01
N PHE A 145 -52.09 39.32 70.42
CA PHE A 145 -52.57 40.60 70.94
C PHE A 145 -54.11 40.66 70.95
N ALA A 146 -54.75 40.27 69.85
CA ALA A 146 -56.21 40.21 69.74
C ALA A 146 -56.83 39.18 70.69
N ARG A 147 -56.13 38.10 71.07
CA ARG A 147 -56.59 37.14 72.10
C ARG A 147 -56.38 37.64 73.53
N SER A 148 -55.33 38.41 73.81
CA SER A 148 -54.91 38.76 75.19
C SER A 148 -55.45 40.08 75.75
N LYS A 149 -55.88 41.06 74.94
CA LYS A 149 -56.50 42.33 75.40
C LYS A 149 -57.63 42.83 74.48
N GLN A 150 -58.47 43.75 74.96
CA GLN A 150 -59.37 44.55 74.10
C GLN A 150 -58.51 45.52 73.28
N PRO A 151 -58.47 45.40 71.94
CA PRO A 151 -57.60 46.24 71.13
C PRO A 151 -58.19 47.64 70.94
N SER A 152 -57.40 48.68 71.18
CA SER A 152 -57.78 50.06 70.85
C SER A 152 -57.78 50.27 69.33
N GLU A 153 -58.80 50.96 68.82
CA GLU A 153 -59.10 51.20 67.39
C GLU A 153 -57.87 51.69 66.58
N PHE A 154 -57.04 52.53 67.18
CA PHE A 154 -55.81 53.08 66.60
C PHE A 154 -54.72 52.04 66.27
N ILE A 155 -54.56 51.02 67.13
CA ILE A 155 -53.53 49.99 66.93
C ILE A 155 -53.97 48.99 65.86
N LEU A 156 -55.28 48.74 65.77
CA LEU A 156 -55.86 47.89 64.71
C LEU A 156 -55.72 48.54 63.34
N SER A 157 -55.99 49.85 63.21
CA SER A 157 -55.84 50.55 61.93
C SER A 157 -54.39 50.63 61.46
N GLU A 158 -53.44 50.96 62.35
CA GLU A 158 -52.02 51.08 61.99
C GLU A 158 -51.43 49.73 61.55
N VAL A 159 -51.80 48.65 62.23
CA VAL A 159 -51.30 47.32 61.87
C VAL A 159 -51.95 46.78 60.59
N ILE A 160 -53.25 47.04 60.37
CA ILE A 160 -53.92 46.69 59.12
C ILE A 160 -53.32 47.48 57.94
N GLU A 161 -53.02 48.76 58.13
CA GLU A 161 -52.41 49.60 57.10
C GLU A 161 -50.99 49.13 56.77
N ARG A 162 -50.18 48.77 57.78
CA ARG A 162 -48.87 48.13 57.56
C ARG A 162 -48.98 46.80 56.83
N ILE A 163 -49.90 45.92 57.23
CA ILE A 163 -50.14 44.64 56.54
C ILE A 163 -50.57 44.88 55.09
N ALA A 164 -51.44 45.87 54.83
CA ALA A 164 -51.88 46.21 53.48
C ALA A 164 -50.75 46.76 52.61
N VAL A 165 -49.85 47.56 53.17
CA VAL A 165 -48.66 48.10 52.50
C VAL A 165 -47.64 47.00 52.22
N GLU A 166 -47.36 46.11 53.18
CA GLU A 166 -46.41 45.00 53.00
C GLU A 166 -46.92 43.92 52.03
N ILE A 167 -48.24 43.68 51.99
CA ILE A 167 -48.87 42.81 50.97
C ILE A 167 -48.77 43.45 49.58
N ALA A 168 -48.96 44.77 49.46
CA ALA A 168 -48.90 45.48 48.19
C ALA A 168 -47.47 45.56 47.62
N GLN A 169 -46.47 45.79 48.46
CA GLN A 169 -45.06 45.88 48.04
C GLN A 169 -44.49 44.54 47.59
N ASN A 170 -44.96 43.43 48.16
CA ASN A 170 -44.43 42.09 47.89
C ASN A 170 -45.28 41.27 46.91
N ALA A 171 -46.22 41.90 46.20
CA ALA A 171 -47.24 41.26 45.35
C ALA A 171 -46.71 40.48 44.13
N ASN A 172 -45.45 40.67 43.71
CA ASN A 172 -44.96 40.18 42.41
C ASN A 172 -44.16 38.85 42.42
N GLN A 173 -44.07 38.13 43.54
CA GLN A 173 -43.43 36.79 43.58
C GLN A 173 -44.30 35.79 44.37
N ILE A 174 -44.74 34.72 43.70
CA ILE A 174 -45.76 33.78 44.18
C ILE A 174 -45.11 32.47 44.65
N SER A 175 -45.33 32.10 45.91
CA SER A 175 -44.85 30.86 46.54
C SER A 175 -45.97 30.17 47.36
N PRO A 176 -45.83 28.87 47.71
CA PRO A 176 -46.80 28.12 48.54
C PRO A 176 -47.15 28.81 49.87
N TYR A 177 -46.24 29.65 50.36
CA TYR A 177 -46.39 30.48 51.55
C TYR A 177 -47.56 31.48 51.47
N ARG A 178 -47.98 31.90 50.26
CA ARG A 178 -49.17 32.76 50.07
C ARG A 178 -50.49 32.07 50.38
N LEU A 179 -50.59 30.75 50.15
CA LEU A 179 -51.79 29.99 50.50
C LEU A 179 -51.89 29.80 52.03
N ARG A 180 -50.75 29.55 52.69
CA ARG A 180 -50.64 29.49 54.16
C ARG A 180 -50.99 30.84 54.81
N LEU A 181 -50.54 31.95 54.23
CA LEU A 181 -50.89 33.29 54.68
C LEU A 181 -52.37 33.61 54.46
N ALA A 182 -52.95 33.22 53.32
CA ALA A 182 -54.38 33.41 53.05
C ALA A 182 -55.27 32.67 54.06
N TYR A 183 -54.92 31.43 54.44
CA TYR A 183 -55.66 30.70 55.50
C TYR A 183 -55.50 31.34 56.88
N LYS A 184 -54.31 31.84 57.24
CA LYS A 184 -54.11 32.56 58.51
C LYS A 184 -54.84 33.90 58.56
N ILE A 185 -54.91 34.61 57.42
CA ILE A 185 -55.70 35.85 57.30
C ILE A 185 -57.20 35.54 57.37
N ASP A 186 -57.68 34.47 56.75
CA ASP A 186 -59.08 34.02 56.88
C ASP A 186 -59.43 33.67 58.33
N ASP A 187 -58.52 33.02 59.06
CA ASP A 187 -58.71 32.70 60.48
C ASP A 187 -58.69 33.95 61.37
N LEU A 188 -57.82 34.92 61.07
CA LEU A 188 -57.79 36.24 61.73
C LEU A 188 -59.08 37.02 61.47
N ILE A 189 -59.60 36.99 60.23
CA ILE A 189 -60.89 37.60 59.85
C ILE A 189 -62.03 36.93 60.62
N LYS A 190 -62.05 35.59 60.73
CA LYS A 190 -63.05 34.86 61.53
C LYS A 190 -63.01 35.23 63.01
N VAL A 191 -61.82 35.34 63.61
CA VAL A 191 -61.63 35.72 65.02
C VAL A 191 -62.03 37.17 65.28
N LEU A 192 -61.67 38.11 64.39
CA LEU A 192 -62.08 39.51 64.49
C LEU A 192 -63.60 39.65 64.31
N SER A 193 -64.18 38.93 63.35
CA SER A 193 -65.63 38.91 63.10
C SER A 193 -66.40 38.37 64.32
N ALA A 194 -65.92 37.30 64.94
CA ALA A 194 -66.54 36.72 66.13
C ALA A 194 -66.45 37.63 67.37
N LYS A 195 -65.36 38.42 67.52
CA LYS A 195 -65.22 39.39 68.62
C LYS A 195 -66.00 40.68 68.40
N LEU A 196 -66.18 41.13 67.16
CA LEU A 196 -66.99 42.32 66.85
C LEU A 196 -68.48 42.10 67.12
N VAL A 197 -69.00 40.89 66.85
CA VAL A 197 -70.41 40.53 67.14
C VAL A 197 -70.74 40.61 68.64
N LEU A 198 -69.72 40.50 69.51
CA LEU A 198 -69.88 40.62 70.97
C LEU A 198 -69.69 42.05 71.51
N GLY A 199 -69.43 43.05 70.66
CA GLY A 199 -69.22 44.41 71.12
C GLY A 199 -69.38 45.46 70.04
N SER A 200 -70.62 45.85 69.72
CA SER A 200 -70.86 47.18 69.17
C SER A 200 -72.32 47.62 69.30
N ASP A 201 -72.49 48.68 70.06
CA ASP A 201 -73.54 49.68 69.88
C ASP A 201 -73.00 50.74 68.88
N ARG A 202 -73.86 51.29 67.99
CA ARG A 202 -73.70 52.50 67.13
C ARG A 202 -73.05 52.43 65.71
N SER A 203 -73.87 52.01 64.75
CA SER A 203 -74.20 52.51 63.38
C SER A 203 -73.30 53.42 62.48
N ARG A 204 -72.15 53.97 62.90
CA ARG A 204 -71.33 54.86 62.02
C ARG A 204 -69.94 54.31 61.65
N THR A 205 -69.48 53.29 62.36
CA THR A 205 -68.26 52.52 62.08
C THR A 205 -68.49 51.43 61.02
N ASP A 206 -69.71 50.90 60.90
CA ASP A 206 -70.06 49.79 60.00
C ASP A 206 -69.75 50.03 58.51
N SER A 207 -69.92 51.26 57.99
CA SER A 207 -69.73 51.50 56.54
C SER A 207 -68.26 51.50 56.11
N SER A 208 -67.36 52.01 56.96
CA SER A 208 -65.92 52.03 56.69
C SER A 208 -65.30 50.64 56.77
N TYR A 209 -65.76 49.82 57.72
CA TYR A 209 -65.33 48.42 57.83
C TYR A 209 -65.87 47.57 56.68
N GLN A 210 -67.12 47.78 56.26
CA GLN A 210 -67.67 47.11 55.07
C GLN A 210 -66.91 47.45 53.79
N ALA A 211 -66.50 48.71 53.62
CA ALA A 211 -65.68 49.13 52.47
C ALA A 211 -64.32 48.42 52.45
N LEU A 212 -63.63 48.35 53.58
CA LEU A 212 -62.34 47.66 53.71
C LEU A 212 -62.46 46.14 53.49
N VAL A 213 -63.51 45.51 54.03
CA VAL A 213 -63.78 44.08 53.79
C VAL A 213 -64.04 43.80 52.31
N ASN A 214 -64.77 44.69 51.62
CA ASN A 214 -65.00 44.57 50.19
C ASN A 214 -63.72 44.78 49.37
N GLU A 215 -62.85 45.70 49.77
CA GLU A 215 -61.53 45.89 49.16
C GLU A 215 -60.64 44.66 49.35
N LEU A 216 -60.58 44.11 50.56
CA LEU A 216 -59.82 42.89 50.84
C LEU A 216 -60.34 41.70 50.03
N ARG A 217 -61.67 41.54 49.91
CA ARG A 217 -62.27 40.51 49.05
C ARG A 217 -61.89 40.69 47.58
N SER A 218 -61.91 41.92 47.07
CA SER A 218 -61.50 42.21 45.70
C SER A 218 -60.02 41.87 45.47
N ARG A 219 -59.13 42.24 46.41
CA ARG A 219 -57.71 41.91 46.35
C ARG A 219 -57.46 40.39 46.43
N ILE A 220 -58.20 39.67 47.28
CA ILE A 220 -58.14 38.20 47.39
C ILE A 220 -58.58 37.54 46.07
N ASN A 221 -59.65 38.04 45.45
CA ASN A 221 -60.14 37.53 44.17
C ASN A 221 -59.12 37.74 43.05
N LEU A 222 -58.56 38.95 42.94
CA LEU A 222 -57.52 39.26 41.97
C LEU A 222 -56.27 38.39 42.16
N LEU A 223 -55.84 38.21 43.41
CA LEU A 223 -54.70 37.36 43.73
C LEU A 223 -54.96 35.88 43.38
N SER A 224 -56.19 35.40 43.61
CA SER A 224 -56.61 34.05 43.25
C SER A 224 -56.61 33.83 41.74
N GLU A 225 -57.07 34.82 40.97
CA GLU A 225 -57.01 34.79 39.50
C GLU A 225 -55.58 34.75 38.98
N GLN A 226 -54.69 35.61 39.50
CA GLN A 226 -53.27 35.60 39.16
C GLN A 226 -52.57 34.29 39.56
N PHE A 227 -52.95 33.70 40.69
CA PHE A 227 -52.41 32.41 41.10
C PHE A 227 -52.84 31.29 40.15
N ASN A 228 -54.12 31.27 39.75
CA ASN A 228 -54.64 30.29 38.81
C ASN A 228 -54.03 30.43 37.42
N SER A 229 -53.77 31.65 36.94
CA SER A 229 -53.08 31.86 35.65
C SER A 229 -51.63 31.37 35.71
N LEU A 230 -50.92 31.61 36.80
CA LEU A 230 -49.56 31.08 37.00
C LEU A 230 -49.53 29.56 37.12
N LEU A 231 -50.52 28.94 37.78
CA LEU A 231 -50.63 27.47 37.83
C LEU A 231 -50.79 26.88 36.42
N ARG A 232 -51.63 27.49 35.58
CA ARG A 232 -51.79 27.10 34.17
C ARG A 232 -50.48 27.24 33.40
N SER A 233 -49.82 28.40 33.50
CA SER A 233 -48.53 28.63 32.84
C SER A 233 -47.45 27.65 33.30
N ARG A 234 -47.40 27.32 34.61
CA ARG A 234 -46.48 26.30 35.15
C ARG A 234 -46.78 24.93 34.54
N GLN A 235 -48.05 24.55 34.43
CA GLN A 235 -48.44 23.27 33.84
C GLN A 235 -48.05 23.19 32.36
N GLU A 236 -48.28 24.26 31.60
CA GLU A 236 -47.86 24.37 30.20
C GLU A 236 -46.35 24.24 30.04
N ASN A 237 -45.57 24.95 30.86
CA ASN A 237 -44.11 24.84 30.88
C ASN A 237 -43.64 23.43 31.24
N THR A 238 -44.34 22.74 32.15
CA THR A 238 -44.03 21.36 32.53
C THR A 238 -44.28 20.41 31.36
N ASN A 239 -45.38 20.60 30.63
CA ASN A 239 -45.70 19.80 29.45
C ASN A 239 -44.67 20.03 28.33
N GLU A 240 -44.28 21.29 28.08
CA GLU A 240 -43.25 21.62 27.09
C GLU A 240 -41.89 21.03 27.48
N LEU A 241 -41.50 21.14 28.75
CA LEU A 241 -40.29 20.51 29.26
C LEU A 241 -40.29 18.99 29.04
N SER A 242 -41.42 18.32 29.29
CA SER A 242 -41.57 16.89 29.04
C SER A 242 -41.38 16.52 27.57
N LYS A 243 -41.95 17.31 26.64
CA LYS A 243 -41.73 17.13 25.19
C LYS A 243 -40.25 17.29 24.81
N ARG A 244 -39.57 18.32 25.35
CA ARG A 244 -38.15 18.55 25.10
C ARG A 244 -37.27 17.42 25.63
N ILE A 245 -37.59 16.87 26.81
CA ILE A 245 -36.90 15.69 27.36
C ILE A 245 -37.04 14.49 26.41
N GLN A 246 -38.23 14.25 25.87
CA GLN A 246 -38.47 13.17 24.93
C GLN A 246 -37.71 13.38 23.60
N GLU A 247 -37.71 14.60 23.07
CA GLU A 247 -36.95 14.98 21.88
C GLU A 247 -35.45 14.74 22.07
N ILE A 248 -34.88 15.19 23.19
CA ILE A 248 -33.47 14.97 23.55
C ILE A 248 -33.16 13.47 23.65
N SER A 249 -34.04 12.68 24.28
CA SER A 249 -33.88 11.22 24.35
C SER A 249 -33.84 10.58 22.97
N ASN A 250 -34.72 10.99 22.05
CA ASN A 250 -34.74 10.46 20.69
C ASN A 250 -33.49 10.87 19.89
N LEU A 251 -33.07 12.12 19.99
CA LEU A 251 -31.83 12.60 19.35
C LEU A 251 -30.60 11.84 19.90
N THR A 252 -30.55 11.58 21.20
CA THR A 252 -29.47 10.81 21.83
C THR A 252 -29.39 9.38 21.29
N LYS A 253 -30.54 8.73 21.08
CA LYS A 253 -30.62 7.40 20.44
C LYS A 253 -30.12 7.45 19.00
N ASN A 254 -30.54 8.45 18.23
CA ASN A 254 -30.11 8.61 16.83
C ASN A 254 -28.60 8.86 16.73
N ILE A 255 -28.05 9.71 17.60
CA ILE A 255 -26.60 9.96 17.68
C ILE A 255 -25.84 8.66 18.00
N SER A 256 -26.34 7.86 18.94
CA SER A 256 -25.74 6.56 19.28
C SER A 256 -25.75 5.59 18.10
N ALA A 257 -26.86 5.52 17.35
CA ALA A 257 -26.98 4.69 16.16
C ALA A 257 -26.03 5.15 15.04
N LEU A 258 -25.91 6.45 14.81
CA LEU A 258 -24.98 7.02 13.84
C LEU A 258 -23.52 6.74 14.22
N HIS A 259 -23.15 6.87 15.50
CA HIS A 259 -21.81 6.51 15.95
C HIS A 259 -21.48 5.03 15.69
N LYS A 260 -22.44 4.14 15.93
CA LYS A 260 -22.25 2.72 15.63
C LYS A 260 -22.04 2.49 14.13
N ALA A 261 -22.86 3.10 13.28
CA ALA A 261 -22.74 3.00 11.83
C ALA A 261 -21.39 3.56 11.32
N ILE A 262 -20.92 4.68 11.88
CA ILE A 262 -19.59 5.23 11.54
C ILE A 262 -18.49 4.24 11.94
N SER A 263 -18.55 3.67 13.14
CA SER A 263 -17.56 2.70 13.60
C SER A 263 -17.53 1.43 12.73
N GLU A 264 -18.67 0.95 12.26
CA GLU A 264 -18.75 -0.18 11.33
C GLU A 264 -18.13 0.17 9.97
N ARG A 265 -18.39 1.38 9.47
CA ARG A 265 -17.79 1.86 8.21
C ARG A 265 -16.28 2.07 8.31
N ASP A 266 -15.77 2.55 9.45
CA ASP A 266 -14.34 2.66 9.68
C ASP A 266 -13.64 1.30 9.66
N ALA A 267 -14.28 0.27 10.22
CA ALA A 267 -13.80 -1.10 10.15
C ALA A 267 -13.77 -1.62 8.69
N ASP A 268 -14.83 -1.38 7.91
CA ASP A 268 -14.87 -1.73 6.48
C ASP A 268 -13.77 -1.01 5.69
N ILE A 269 -13.56 0.28 5.95
CA ILE A 269 -12.48 1.07 5.32
C ILE A 269 -11.11 0.48 5.65
N ALA A 270 -10.87 0.05 6.90
CA ALA A 270 -9.62 -0.60 7.28
C ALA A 270 -9.37 -1.90 6.52
N VAL A 271 -10.41 -2.73 6.35
CA VAL A 271 -10.34 -3.98 5.57
C VAL A 271 -10.06 -3.68 4.09
N LEU A 272 -10.77 -2.71 3.50
CA LEU A 272 -10.56 -2.32 2.10
C LEU A 272 -9.15 -1.77 1.86
N ARG A 273 -8.60 -0.98 2.78
CA ARG A 273 -7.22 -0.50 2.71
C ARG A 273 -6.22 -1.65 2.70
N LYS A 274 -6.41 -2.65 3.57
CA LYS A 274 -5.56 -3.84 3.61
C LYS A 274 -5.63 -4.63 2.30
N ASN A 275 -6.84 -4.90 1.80
CA ASN A 275 -7.02 -5.61 0.52
C ASN A 275 -6.37 -4.85 -0.64
N THR A 276 -6.46 -3.51 -0.64
CA THR A 276 -5.82 -2.67 -1.66
C THR A 276 -4.29 -2.76 -1.60
N GLN A 277 -3.72 -2.81 -0.40
CA GLN A 277 -2.29 -3.03 -0.20
C GLN A 277 -1.85 -4.40 -0.72
N ASP A 278 -2.55 -5.48 -0.33
CA ASP A 278 -2.24 -6.85 -0.75
C ASP A 278 -2.30 -7.00 -2.29
N LEU A 279 -3.31 -6.39 -2.92
CA LEU A 279 -3.43 -6.36 -4.38
C LEU A 279 -2.30 -5.56 -5.05
N THR A 280 -1.87 -4.46 -4.44
CA THR A 280 -0.75 -3.65 -4.93
C THR A 280 0.55 -4.45 -4.91
N GLU A 281 0.84 -5.14 -3.79
CA GLU A 281 2.02 -5.99 -3.64
C GLU A 281 2.01 -7.16 -4.64
N SER A 282 0.85 -7.81 -4.82
CA SER A 282 0.67 -8.88 -5.80
C SER A 282 0.89 -8.39 -7.25
N SER A 283 0.38 -7.19 -7.56
CA SER A 283 0.58 -6.55 -8.87
C SER A 283 2.06 -6.26 -9.14
N GLN A 284 2.78 -5.69 -8.17
CA GLN A 284 4.22 -5.42 -8.27
C GLN A 284 5.03 -6.71 -8.47
N LYS A 285 4.68 -7.79 -7.76
CA LYS A 285 5.35 -9.10 -7.93
C LYS A 285 5.13 -9.66 -9.33
N LYS A 286 3.91 -9.56 -9.86
CA LYS A 286 3.61 -10.00 -11.24
C LYS A 286 4.33 -9.14 -12.28
N GLN A 287 4.43 -7.83 -12.06
CA GLN A 287 5.19 -6.96 -12.95
C GLN A 287 6.67 -7.36 -13.01
N ALA A 288 7.31 -7.61 -11.87
CA ALA A 288 8.69 -8.09 -11.83
C ALA A 288 8.87 -9.45 -12.54
N GLN A 289 7.89 -10.34 -12.46
CA GLN A 289 7.89 -11.61 -13.20
C GLN A 289 7.78 -11.40 -14.71
N ILE A 290 6.95 -10.45 -15.16
CA ILE A 290 6.81 -10.09 -16.58
C ILE A 290 8.16 -9.55 -17.10
N ASP A 291 8.79 -8.64 -16.37
CA ASP A 291 10.07 -8.04 -16.77
C ASP A 291 11.16 -9.12 -16.91
N SER A 292 11.25 -10.05 -15.94
CA SER A 292 12.20 -11.18 -15.99
C SER A 292 11.94 -12.13 -17.18
N LEU A 293 10.67 -12.37 -17.53
CA LEU A 293 10.32 -13.17 -18.70
C LEU A 293 10.66 -12.44 -20.01
N GLN A 294 10.46 -11.13 -20.08
CA GLN A 294 10.84 -10.32 -21.25
C GLN A 294 12.36 -10.33 -21.48
N ASP A 295 13.15 -10.26 -20.42
CA ASP A 295 14.62 -10.40 -20.49
C ASP A 295 15.01 -11.79 -21.00
N SER A 296 14.36 -12.83 -20.49
CA SER A 296 14.59 -14.21 -20.92
C SER A 296 14.26 -14.42 -22.40
N ILE A 297 13.13 -13.86 -22.87
CA ILE A 297 12.73 -13.88 -24.28
C ILE A 297 13.77 -13.16 -25.14
N SER A 298 14.24 -12.00 -24.71
CA SER A 298 15.25 -11.22 -25.45
C SER A 298 16.57 -12.00 -25.58
N ASN A 299 16.99 -12.71 -24.52
CA ASN A 299 18.18 -13.55 -24.56
C ASN A 299 18.01 -14.75 -25.50
N LEU A 300 16.88 -15.46 -25.42
CA LEU A 300 16.58 -16.57 -26.33
C LEU A 300 16.52 -16.11 -27.80
N GLN A 301 16.00 -14.92 -28.07
CA GLN A 301 16.02 -14.34 -29.42
C GLN A 301 17.44 -14.12 -29.92
N LYS A 302 18.35 -13.61 -29.08
CA LYS A 302 19.77 -13.46 -29.42
C LYS A 302 20.41 -14.82 -29.72
N ASP A 303 20.14 -15.83 -28.88
CA ASP A 303 20.68 -17.18 -29.07
C ASP A 303 20.20 -17.81 -30.39
N ILE A 304 18.92 -17.63 -30.75
CA ILE A 304 18.38 -18.08 -32.03
C ILE A 304 19.08 -17.40 -33.20
N GLN A 305 19.34 -16.08 -33.13
CA GLN A 305 20.06 -15.37 -34.20
C GLN A 305 21.51 -15.87 -34.33
N ASN A 306 22.19 -16.07 -33.20
CA ASN A 306 23.54 -16.63 -33.19
C ASN A 306 23.58 -18.04 -33.79
N SER A 307 22.64 -18.91 -33.43
CA SER A 307 22.54 -20.26 -34.00
C SER A 307 22.29 -20.22 -35.51
N LYS A 308 21.40 -19.34 -35.98
CA LYS A 308 21.14 -19.16 -37.43
C LYS A 308 22.39 -18.74 -38.19
N GLU A 309 23.21 -17.87 -37.61
CA GLU A 309 24.45 -17.45 -38.23
C GLU A 309 25.48 -18.58 -38.28
N ILE A 310 25.62 -19.35 -37.19
CA ILE A 310 26.46 -20.55 -37.17
C ILE A 310 26.01 -21.57 -38.23
N ASP A 311 24.70 -21.79 -38.38
CA ASP A 311 24.17 -22.73 -39.38
C ASP A 311 24.45 -22.24 -40.81
N ARG A 312 24.34 -20.94 -41.09
CA ARG A 312 24.74 -20.37 -42.38
C ARG A 312 26.22 -20.60 -42.68
N GLN A 313 27.09 -20.37 -41.69
CA GLN A 313 28.53 -20.61 -41.84
C GLN A 313 28.83 -22.08 -42.13
N LYS A 314 28.18 -23.01 -41.41
CA LYS A 314 28.30 -24.45 -41.66
C LYS A 314 27.81 -24.82 -43.06
N GLN A 315 26.67 -24.29 -43.51
CA GLN A 315 26.17 -24.54 -44.86
C GLN A 315 27.16 -24.05 -45.92
N ALA A 316 27.71 -22.85 -45.77
CA ALA A 316 28.73 -22.33 -46.67
C ALA A 316 29.99 -23.22 -46.70
N GLN A 317 30.43 -23.71 -45.54
CA GLN A 317 31.56 -24.63 -45.44
C GLN A 317 31.26 -25.98 -46.14
N VAL A 318 30.07 -26.54 -45.96
CA VAL A 318 29.63 -27.76 -46.65
C VAL A 318 29.62 -27.56 -48.16
N SER A 319 29.06 -26.46 -48.67
CA SER A 319 29.07 -26.15 -50.09
C SER A 319 30.49 -26.01 -50.65
N ASN A 320 31.41 -25.38 -49.91
CA ASN A 320 32.81 -25.28 -50.31
C ASN A 320 33.47 -26.68 -50.39
N LEU A 321 33.28 -27.52 -49.38
CA LEU A 321 33.80 -28.89 -49.38
C LEU A 321 33.23 -29.73 -50.52
N GLN A 322 31.95 -29.59 -50.84
CA GLN A 322 31.33 -30.26 -51.99
C GLN A 322 31.95 -29.82 -53.33
N ASN A 323 32.22 -28.53 -53.49
CA ASN A 323 32.90 -28.01 -54.67
C ASN A 323 34.33 -28.55 -54.78
N GLN A 324 35.08 -28.57 -53.68
CA GLN A 324 36.43 -29.16 -53.64
C GLN A 324 36.40 -30.65 -53.99
N LEU A 325 35.44 -31.41 -53.48
CA LEU A 325 35.26 -32.82 -53.80
C LEU A 325 34.95 -33.05 -55.29
N SER A 326 34.10 -32.20 -55.86
CA SER A 326 33.78 -32.24 -57.30
C SER A 326 35.03 -32.00 -58.15
N GLN A 327 35.83 -30.99 -57.80
CA GLN A 327 37.11 -30.69 -58.48
C GLN A 327 38.10 -31.86 -58.38
N LEU A 328 38.26 -32.46 -57.20
CA LEU A 328 39.11 -33.62 -57.01
C LEU A 328 38.65 -34.83 -57.83
N ASN A 329 37.34 -35.07 -57.92
CA ASN A 329 36.80 -36.14 -58.76
C ASN A 329 37.06 -35.89 -60.26
N GLN A 330 36.96 -34.64 -60.71
CA GLN A 330 37.33 -34.25 -62.07
C GLN A 330 38.81 -34.55 -62.34
N GLN A 331 39.70 -34.10 -61.45
CA GLN A 331 41.14 -34.35 -61.56
C GLN A 331 41.47 -35.86 -61.56
N LYS A 332 40.79 -36.65 -60.72
CA LYS A 332 40.93 -38.10 -60.70
C LYS A 332 40.56 -38.72 -62.05
N SER A 333 39.44 -38.31 -62.63
CA SER A 333 38.98 -38.78 -63.95
C SER A 333 40.00 -38.43 -65.05
N ASP A 334 40.52 -37.21 -65.05
CA ASP A 334 41.52 -36.77 -66.02
C ASP A 334 42.84 -37.55 -65.88
N LEU A 335 43.27 -37.80 -64.64
CA LEU A 335 44.45 -38.64 -64.39
C LEU A 335 44.23 -40.09 -64.84
N GLN A 336 43.04 -40.66 -64.62
CA GLN A 336 42.70 -42.01 -65.09
C GLN A 336 42.76 -42.10 -66.62
N LYS A 337 42.24 -41.10 -67.35
CA LYS A 337 42.37 -41.02 -68.80
C LYS A 337 43.83 -40.96 -69.24
N ARG A 338 44.64 -40.09 -68.62
CA ARG A 338 46.08 -39.99 -68.93
C ARG A 338 46.81 -41.31 -68.67
N ILE A 339 46.48 -42.03 -67.60
CA ILE A 339 47.05 -43.36 -67.32
C ILE A 339 46.66 -44.35 -68.42
N GLN A 340 45.41 -44.33 -68.89
CA GLN A 340 44.94 -45.18 -69.98
C GLN A 340 45.68 -44.86 -71.30
N ASP A 341 45.77 -43.58 -71.67
CA ASP A 341 46.48 -43.13 -72.87
C ASP A 341 47.96 -43.54 -72.85
N ILE A 342 48.64 -43.37 -71.71
CA ILE A 342 50.03 -43.81 -71.52
C ILE A 342 50.15 -45.33 -71.63
N SER A 343 49.19 -46.07 -71.07
CA SER A 343 49.19 -47.54 -71.12
C SER A 343 49.02 -48.05 -72.55
N ASP A 344 48.14 -47.43 -73.33
CA ASP A 344 47.91 -47.79 -74.73
C ASP A 344 49.10 -47.40 -75.61
N TYR A 345 49.70 -46.23 -75.38
CA TYR A 345 50.96 -45.83 -76.01
C TYR A 345 52.10 -46.82 -75.71
N ALA A 346 52.24 -47.25 -74.45
CA ALA A 346 53.24 -48.24 -74.05
C ALA A 346 53.04 -49.59 -74.76
N ARG A 347 51.78 -50.06 -74.87
CA ARG A 347 51.44 -51.28 -75.61
C ARG A 347 51.76 -51.17 -77.11
N SER A 348 51.50 -50.03 -77.72
CA SER A 348 51.87 -49.77 -79.12
C SER A 348 53.38 -49.86 -79.31
N ASN A 349 54.15 -49.18 -78.46
CA ASN A 349 55.62 -49.24 -78.51
C ASN A 349 56.15 -50.66 -78.28
N GLU A 350 55.54 -51.45 -77.39
CA GLU A 350 55.92 -52.85 -77.18
C GLU A 350 55.67 -53.70 -78.44
N SER A 351 54.56 -53.45 -79.14
CA SER A 351 54.24 -54.08 -80.43
C SER A 351 55.27 -53.70 -81.50
N ASP A 352 55.63 -52.42 -81.61
CA ASP A 352 56.62 -51.92 -82.55
C ASP A 352 58.01 -52.53 -82.29
N VAL A 353 58.41 -52.63 -81.01
CA VAL A 353 59.65 -53.32 -80.61
C VAL A 353 59.62 -54.78 -81.06
N LYS A 354 58.51 -55.50 -80.85
CA LYS A 354 58.36 -56.89 -81.32
C LYS A 354 58.44 -56.99 -82.85
N ASN A 355 57.89 -56.03 -83.58
CA ASN A 355 57.96 -55.97 -85.05
C ASN A 355 59.40 -55.77 -85.53
N LEU A 356 60.09 -54.76 -84.98
CA LEU A 356 61.49 -54.47 -85.29
C LEU A 356 62.42 -55.64 -84.93
N GLN A 357 62.15 -56.36 -83.83
CA GLN A 357 62.89 -57.56 -83.47
C GLN A 357 62.74 -58.67 -84.53
N ARG A 358 61.53 -58.85 -85.07
CA ARG A 358 61.24 -59.80 -86.15
C ARG A 358 61.93 -59.40 -87.45
N GLU A 359 61.82 -58.13 -87.84
CA GLU A 359 62.47 -57.59 -89.03
C GLU A 359 64.00 -57.75 -88.95
N LYS A 360 64.60 -57.40 -87.81
CA LYS A 360 66.03 -57.62 -87.54
C LYS A 360 66.43 -59.08 -87.70
N SER A 361 65.59 -60.00 -87.23
CA SER A 361 65.84 -61.45 -87.37
C SER A 361 65.79 -61.89 -88.83
N GLN A 362 64.81 -61.42 -89.60
CA GLN A 362 64.70 -61.68 -91.04
C GLN A 362 65.90 -61.14 -91.82
N LEU A 363 66.31 -59.89 -91.56
CA LEU A 363 67.48 -59.27 -92.18
C LEU A 363 68.77 -60.04 -91.85
N ASN A 364 68.92 -60.55 -90.62
CA ASN A 364 70.06 -61.39 -90.25
C ASN A 364 70.07 -62.73 -91.00
N SER A 365 68.91 -63.36 -91.22
CA SER A 365 68.80 -64.56 -92.05
C SER A 365 69.18 -64.27 -93.50
N GLN A 366 68.64 -63.20 -94.09
CA GLN A 366 68.99 -62.76 -95.45
C GLN A 366 70.48 -62.46 -95.60
N LYS A 367 71.09 -61.77 -94.62
CA LYS A 367 72.53 -61.52 -94.59
C LYS A 367 73.33 -62.82 -94.60
N SER A 368 72.89 -63.81 -93.83
CA SER A 368 73.55 -65.12 -93.76
C SER A 368 73.44 -65.89 -95.08
N GLU A 369 72.26 -65.87 -95.72
CA GLU A 369 72.04 -66.45 -97.05
C GLU A 369 72.91 -65.78 -98.12
N LEU A 370 72.94 -64.44 -98.14
CA LEU A 370 73.75 -63.67 -99.08
C LEU A 370 75.25 -63.94 -98.88
N GLN A 371 75.69 -64.10 -97.64
CA GLN A 371 77.08 -64.47 -97.32
C GLN A 371 77.43 -65.87 -97.83
N LEU A 372 76.51 -66.84 -97.73
CA LEU A 372 76.67 -68.18 -98.30
C LEU A 372 76.71 -68.14 -99.84
N GLN A 373 75.84 -67.36 -100.46
CA GLN A 373 75.85 -67.13 -101.91
C GLN A 373 77.19 -66.50 -102.36
N TYR A 374 77.67 -65.49 -101.63
CA TYR A 374 78.97 -64.86 -101.91
C TYR A 374 80.13 -65.85 -101.78
N GLN A 375 80.16 -66.68 -100.74
CA GLN A 375 81.17 -67.74 -100.60
C GLN A 375 81.12 -68.73 -101.75
N THR A 376 79.93 -69.11 -102.20
CA THR A 376 79.72 -70.02 -103.33
C THR A 376 80.22 -69.40 -104.63
N LEU A 377 79.84 -68.14 -104.91
CA LEU A 377 80.30 -67.40 -106.07
C LEU A 377 81.81 -67.17 -106.04
N SER A 378 82.39 -66.88 -104.87
CA SER A 378 83.83 -66.74 -104.68
C SER A 378 84.57 -68.05 -104.98
N LYS A 379 84.03 -69.21 -104.57
CA LYS A 379 84.60 -70.52 -104.92
C LYS A 379 84.51 -70.79 -106.43
N ALA A 380 83.36 -70.51 -107.04
CA ALA A 380 83.17 -70.65 -108.49
C ALA A 380 84.14 -69.73 -109.27
N TYR A 381 84.33 -68.49 -108.81
CA TYR A 381 85.31 -67.56 -109.38
C TYR A 381 86.75 -68.06 -109.23
N GLN A 382 87.13 -68.60 -108.08
CA GLN A 382 88.44 -69.23 -107.89
C GLN A 382 88.64 -70.44 -108.81
N GLN A 383 87.61 -71.27 -108.99
CA GLN A 383 87.64 -72.38 -109.94
C GLN A 383 87.85 -71.88 -111.37
N GLN A 384 87.09 -70.87 -111.80
CA GLN A 384 87.27 -70.23 -113.11
C GLN A 384 88.67 -69.61 -113.26
N GLN A 385 89.21 -68.97 -112.23
CA GLN A 385 90.58 -68.45 -112.25
C GLN A 385 91.62 -69.57 -112.38
N ASN A 386 91.44 -70.67 -111.66
CA ASN A 386 92.29 -71.86 -111.79
C ASN A 386 92.16 -72.48 -113.19
N GLU A 387 90.97 -72.50 -113.77
CA GLU A 387 90.72 -72.95 -115.13
C GLU A 387 91.37 -72.02 -116.15
N ILE A 388 91.25 -70.69 -116.01
CA ILE A 388 91.95 -69.69 -116.82
C ILE A 388 93.46 -69.88 -116.69
N ALA A 389 93.99 -70.11 -115.48
CA ALA A 389 95.42 -70.37 -115.27
C ALA A 389 95.86 -71.66 -115.97
N SER A 390 95.07 -72.73 -115.87
CA SER A 390 95.30 -74.00 -116.59
C SER A 390 95.22 -73.84 -118.10
N LEU A 391 94.23 -73.09 -118.61
CA LEU A 391 94.09 -72.75 -120.03
C LEU A 391 95.23 -71.86 -120.50
N ARG A 392 95.71 -70.91 -119.70
CA ARG A 392 96.90 -70.10 -119.97
C ARG A 392 98.15 -70.96 -120.01
N GLU A 393 98.32 -71.91 -119.10
CA GLU A 393 99.42 -72.87 -119.17
C GLU A 393 99.28 -73.79 -120.40
N LYS A 394 98.06 -74.20 -120.80
CA LYS A 394 97.84 -74.89 -122.08
C LYS A 394 98.19 -74.02 -123.29
N ILE A 395 97.80 -72.75 -123.30
CA ILE A 395 98.17 -71.78 -124.34
C ILE A 395 99.69 -71.59 -124.35
N LYS A 396 100.32 -71.48 -123.18
CA LYS A 396 101.77 -71.38 -123.02
C LYS A 396 102.46 -72.62 -123.57
N ASN A 397 101.97 -73.81 -123.25
CA ASN A 397 102.46 -75.07 -123.81
C ASN A 397 102.21 -75.16 -125.33
N LEU A 398 101.05 -74.73 -125.83
CA LEU A 398 100.75 -74.65 -127.26
C LEU A 398 101.63 -73.61 -127.98
N SER A 399 101.97 -72.51 -127.32
CA SER A 399 102.91 -71.49 -127.80
C SER A 399 104.37 -71.94 -127.70
N GLN A 400 104.69 -72.87 -126.79
CA GLN A 400 105.98 -73.56 -126.75
C GLN A 400 106.10 -74.59 -127.89
N THR A 401 104.98 -75.16 -128.36
CA THR A 401 104.94 -76.08 -129.51
C THR A 401 104.93 -75.34 -130.86
N ASN A 402 104.52 -74.07 -130.91
CA ASN A 402 104.49 -73.26 -132.14
C ASN A 402 105.48 -72.07 -132.09
N ARG A 403 106.75 -72.45 -132.31
CA ARG A 403 107.79 -71.76 -133.11
C ARG A 403 108.58 -70.57 -132.51
N ALA A 404 109.90 -70.70 -132.67
CA ALA A 404 110.88 -69.63 -132.77
C ALA A 404 110.37 -68.40 -133.55
N GLN A 405 110.45 -67.22 -132.92
CA GLN A 405 110.93 -65.93 -133.47
C GLN A 405 110.55 -64.75 -132.53
N SER A 406 111.60 -64.09 -132.03
CA SER A 406 111.77 -62.64 -131.82
C SER A 406 110.66 -61.73 -131.21
N ILE A 407 111.05 -61.13 -130.06
CA ILE A 407 111.07 -59.68 -129.69
C ILE A 407 109.84 -59.04 -128.97
N SER A 408 110.20 -58.42 -127.82
CA SER A 408 109.50 -57.54 -126.84
C SER A 408 109.37 -56.07 -127.35
N PRO A 409 108.99 -55.01 -126.58
CA PRO A 409 108.52 -54.93 -125.19
C PRO A 409 107.37 -53.92 -124.89
N ALA A 410 106.87 -54.05 -123.66
CA ALA A 410 106.33 -53.06 -122.72
C ALA A 410 106.02 -51.61 -123.16
N GLU A 411 104.84 -51.12 -122.75
CA GLU A 411 104.68 -49.71 -122.38
C GLU A 411 103.76 -49.55 -121.15
N LYS A 412 104.34 -48.92 -120.13
CA LYS A 412 103.69 -48.38 -118.93
C LYS A 412 103.15 -46.99 -119.26
N THR A 413 102.05 -46.60 -118.60
CA THR A 413 101.66 -45.23 -118.12
C THR A 413 100.12 -45.16 -118.07
N ALA A 414 99.43 -44.44 -117.19
CA ALA A 414 99.75 -43.55 -116.09
C ALA A 414 98.57 -43.57 -115.10
N GLN A 415 98.85 -43.41 -113.81
CA GLN A 415 97.87 -43.15 -112.76
C GLN A 415 97.11 -41.84 -113.03
N PRO A 416 95.78 -41.78 -112.86
CA PRO A 416 95.07 -40.51 -112.70
C PRO A 416 95.18 -40.04 -111.24
N SER A 417 95.71 -38.83 -111.10
CA SER A 417 95.68 -37.92 -109.95
C SER A 417 94.60 -38.21 -108.89
N VAL A 418 95.05 -38.58 -107.69
CA VAL A 418 94.22 -38.62 -106.48
C VAL A 418 93.79 -37.19 -106.14
N LYS A 419 92.49 -36.88 -106.31
CA LYS A 419 91.87 -35.67 -105.77
C LYS A 419 92.00 -35.69 -104.24
N ARG A 420 92.53 -34.61 -103.65
CA ARG A 420 92.76 -34.51 -102.20
C ARG A 420 91.42 -34.40 -101.45
N VAL A 421 91.31 -35.03 -100.28
CA VAL A 421 90.15 -34.84 -99.38
C VAL A 421 90.35 -33.53 -98.62
N ALA A 422 89.42 -32.58 -98.73
CA ALA A 422 89.47 -31.33 -97.97
C ALA A 422 88.80 -31.50 -96.59
N THR A 423 89.51 -31.12 -95.54
CA THR A 423 89.06 -31.15 -94.14
C THR A 423 88.57 -29.79 -93.62
N ASN A 424 88.75 -28.71 -94.40
CA ASN A 424 88.40 -27.35 -94.00
C ASN A 424 86.87 -27.15 -93.93
N LYS A 425 86.38 -26.39 -92.94
CA LYS A 425 84.94 -26.12 -92.78
C LYS A 425 84.33 -25.34 -93.96
N THR A 426 85.15 -24.57 -94.67
CA THR A 426 84.79 -23.73 -95.81
C THR A 426 85.89 -23.82 -96.86
N VAL A 427 85.51 -23.91 -98.13
CA VAL A 427 86.42 -24.10 -99.27
C VAL A 427 86.01 -23.13 -100.38
N SER A 428 86.98 -22.52 -101.07
CA SER A 428 86.69 -21.60 -102.18
C SER A 428 86.13 -22.35 -103.40
N VAL A 429 85.45 -21.62 -104.31
CA VAL A 429 84.89 -22.22 -105.54
C VAL A 429 85.98 -22.88 -106.41
N LYS A 430 87.19 -22.32 -106.46
CA LYS A 430 88.32 -22.90 -107.21
C LYS A 430 88.88 -24.15 -106.55
N GLU A 431 88.94 -24.20 -105.21
CA GLU A 431 89.42 -25.38 -104.48
C GLU A 431 88.40 -26.53 -104.52
N TYR A 432 87.09 -26.23 -104.53
CA TYR A 432 86.03 -27.23 -104.59
C TYR A 432 86.14 -28.15 -105.82
N GLN A 433 86.64 -27.65 -106.96
CA GLN A 433 86.80 -28.45 -108.18
C GLN A 433 87.91 -29.51 -108.08
N ASN A 434 88.84 -29.34 -107.13
CA ASN A 434 90.03 -30.17 -106.98
C ASN A 434 89.96 -31.18 -105.81
N ILE A 435 88.79 -31.28 -105.13
CA ILE A 435 88.59 -32.19 -103.98
C ILE A 435 87.73 -33.41 -104.34
N SER A 436 87.91 -34.53 -103.64
CA SER A 436 87.16 -35.77 -103.89
C SER A 436 85.83 -35.87 -103.12
N ASN A 437 85.70 -35.18 -101.98
CA ASN A 437 84.53 -35.21 -101.11
C ASN A 437 83.53 -34.06 -101.38
N GLN A 438 83.25 -33.80 -102.65
CA GLN A 438 82.37 -32.70 -103.09
C GLN A 438 80.94 -32.79 -102.53
N SER A 439 80.43 -34.00 -102.27
CA SER A 439 79.08 -34.26 -101.73
C SER A 439 78.84 -33.73 -100.31
N ASP A 440 79.91 -33.47 -99.58
CA ASP A 440 79.86 -33.07 -98.18
C ASP A 440 79.72 -31.57 -98.00
N TYR A 441 79.80 -30.79 -99.09
CA TYR A 441 79.68 -29.34 -99.06
C TYR A 441 78.41 -28.85 -99.77
N ILE A 442 77.87 -27.73 -99.30
CA ILE A 442 76.75 -27.00 -99.90
C ILE A 442 77.28 -25.64 -100.37
N TYR A 443 76.84 -25.22 -101.55
CA TYR A 443 77.17 -23.92 -102.13
C TYR A 443 76.43 -22.79 -101.41
N ILE A 444 77.15 -21.71 -101.08
CA ILE A 444 76.59 -20.48 -100.50
C ILE A 444 76.93 -19.32 -101.45
N ASP A 445 75.89 -18.63 -101.92
CA ASP A 445 76.02 -17.45 -102.77
C ASP A 445 76.72 -16.29 -102.06
N ALA A 446 77.24 -15.33 -102.83
CA ALA A 446 77.85 -14.13 -102.26
C ALA A 446 76.78 -13.26 -101.58
N TYR A 447 77.07 -12.77 -100.37
CA TYR A 447 76.16 -11.92 -99.60
C TYR A 447 76.95 -10.89 -98.77
N TYR A 448 76.25 -9.87 -98.28
CA TYR A 448 76.82 -8.88 -97.35
C TYR A 448 76.47 -9.28 -95.92
N ARG A 449 77.45 -9.21 -95.01
CA ARG A 449 77.19 -9.36 -93.57
C ARG A 449 76.46 -8.12 -93.04
N GLU A 450 75.86 -8.25 -91.85
CA GLU A 450 75.15 -7.14 -91.16
C GLU A 450 76.05 -5.92 -90.90
N ASP A 451 77.38 -6.09 -90.92
CA ASP A 451 78.40 -5.03 -90.82
C ASP A 451 78.78 -4.39 -92.16
N GLY A 452 78.12 -4.77 -93.27
CA GLY A 452 78.37 -4.24 -94.62
C GLY A 452 79.56 -4.86 -95.35
N THR A 453 80.24 -5.86 -94.79
CA THR A 453 81.38 -6.51 -95.46
C THR A 453 80.93 -7.52 -96.53
N PRO A 454 81.44 -7.46 -97.78
CA PRO A 454 81.09 -8.42 -98.83
C PRO A 454 81.77 -9.77 -98.60
N VAL A 455 80.98 -10.84 -98.54
CA VAL A 455 81.45 -12.22 -98.48
C VAL A 455 81.33 -12.85 -99.87
N ARG A 456 82.44 -13.36 -100.40
CA ARG A 456 82.46 -14.06 -101.70
C ARG A 456 81.79 -15.44 -101.60
N ALA A 457 81.23 -15.89 -102.71
CA ALA A 457 80.63 -17.23 -102.81
C ALA A 457 81.64 -18.32 -102.45
N HIS A 458 81.21 -19.31 -101.66
CA HIS A 458 82.06 -20.39 -101.15
C HIS A 458 81.23 -21.64 -100.86
N TYR A 459 81.91 -22.77 -100.64
CA TYR A 459 81.30 -24.04 -100.26
C TYR A 459 81.51 -24.31 -98.77
N ARG A 460 80.46 -24.67 -98.04
CA ARG A 460 80.51 -24.98 -96.60
C ARG A 460 80.14 -26.44 -96.34
N ARG A 461 80.89 -27.11 -95.47
CA ARG A 461 80.63 -28.52 -95.12
C ARG A 461 79.31 -28.67 -94.33
N LYS A 462 78.50 -29.68 -94.65
CA LYS A 462 77.24 -29.99 -93.96
C LYS A 462 77.50 -30.26 -92.47
N PRO A 463 76.83 -29.58 -91.54
CA PRO A 463 76.88 -29.95 -90.14
C PRO A 463 76.15 -31.30 -90.00
N ASN A 464 76.86 -32.33 -89.52
CA ASN A 464 76.41 -33.71 -89.23
C ASN A 464 76.88 -34.84 -90.18
N ARG A 465 78.04 -34.70 -90.86
CA ARG A 465 78.81 -35.84 -91.40
C ARG A 465 80.32 -35.71 -91.24
#